data_AF-A0A2V9VB08-F1
#
_entry.id   AF-A0A2V9VB08-F1
#
_cell.length_a   1.000
_cell.length_b   1.000
_cell.length_c   1.000
_cell.angle_alpha   90.00
_cell.angle_beta   90.00
_cell.angle_gamma   90.00
#
_symmetry.space_group_name_H-M   'P 1'
#
loop_
_entity.id
_entity.type
_entity.pdbx_description
1 polymer ?
#
loop_
_entity_poly.entity_id
_entity_poly.type
_entity_poly.pdbx_seq_one_letter_code
_entity_poly.pdbx_strand_id
1 'polypeptide(L)'
;MPILILLAAAGGSAPALSAPTAAVGESGMFEATSVVLNIRLFAAYIGMFTLFLIPILGWRAFQLWNQKRQRERFLHVPLAQASALSSARDEERKRLSRELHDTVGPILTAVGLQLRAIRLKSLSTEQLHARLDEACRLNGEALQLVRDLARGLRPGLSEHLSLAAALELRARQLFDQSEIRTSLQVSRDVDELPEEQRTCIYHCVLEALTNCAKHANPSSIRIQVRSHGDL
;
A
#
# COMPACT_ATOMS: atom_id res chain seq x y z
N MET A 1 8.46 32.74 53.76
CA MET A 1 9.09 33.92 54.40
C MET A 1 10.15 33.40 55.36
N PRO A 2 11.44 33.32 54.98
CA PRO A 2 12.51 32.90 55.88
C PRO A 2 13.08 34.12 56.61
N ILE A 3 13.28 34.03 57.91
CA ILE A 3 14.03 35.03 58.68
C ILE A 3 15.29 34.35 59.22
N LEU A 4 16.42 34.80 58.67
CA LEU A 4 17.78 34.50 59.06
C LEU A 4 18.10 35.37 60.29
N ILE A 5 18.46 34.78 61.44
CA ILE A 5 18.92 35.54 62.61
C ILE A 5 20.43 35.35 62.74
N LEU A 6 21.14 36.43 62.48
CA LEU A 6 22.58 36.60 62.55
C LEU A 6 22.99 36.85 64.01
N LEU A 7 23.97 36.09 64.53
CA LEU A 7 24.55 36.31 65.85
C LEU A 7 25.58 37.44 65.76
N ALA A 8 25.39 38.53 66.51
CA ALA A 8 26.38 39.58 66.71
C ALA A 8 26.70 39.69 68.21
N ALA A 9 27.94 39.35 68.58
CA ALA A 9 28.48 39.54 69.92
C ALA A 9 29.24 40.87 69.97
N ALA A 10 28.79 41.79 70.83
CA ALA A 10 29.52 43.00 71.19
C ALA A 10 29.38 43.29 72.69
N GLY A 11 30.51 43.15 73.40
CA GLY A 11 30.99 44.02 74.47
C GLY A 11 30.17 44.22 75.74
N GLY A 12 30.80 43.87 76.88
CA GLY A 12 30.81 44.78 78.03
C GLY A 12 30.41 44.19 79.38
N SER A 13 31.44 44.05 80.24
CA SER A 13 31.43 44.15 81.71
C SER A 13 30.56 43.19 82.55
N ALA A 14 31.26 42.30 83.27
CA ALA A 14 30.86 41.78 84.58
C ALA A 14 30.80 42.94 85.62
N PRO A 15 30.06 42.83 86.75
CA PRO A 15 30.40 41.86 87.79
C PRO A 15 29.23 41.22 88.59
N ALA A 16 29.63 40.17 89.32
CA ALA A 16 29.14 39.71 90.64
C ALA A 16 27.81 38.94 90.78
N LEU A 17 27.96 37.61 90.81
CA LEU A 17 27.50 36.66 91.84
C LEU A 17 26.08 36.85 92.46
N SER A 18 25.12 36.03 92.00
CA SER A 18 24.31 35.15 92.86
C SER A 18 23.43 34.22 92.00
N ALA A 19 23.66 32.92 92.08
CA ALA A 19 22.71 31.85 91.74
C ALA A 19 22.45 31.05 93.03
N PRO A 20 21.42 30.18 93.14
CA PRO A 20 20.46 29.66 92.15
C PRO A 20 18.99 29.91 92.61
N THR A 21 17.91 29.65 91.86
CA THR A 21 17.34 28.33 91.53
C THR A 21 16.31 28.45 90.41
N ALA A 22 16.40 27.53 89.46
CA ALA A 22 15.72 27.51 88.18
C ALA A 22 14.25 27.07 88.26
N ALA A 23 13.36 27.92 87.76
CA ALA A 23 12.09 27.52 87.17
C ALA A 23 12.28 27.44 85.64
N VAL A 24 12.92 26.38 85.15
CA VAL A 24 13.21 26.17 83.70
C VAL A 24 12.77 24.75 83.27
N GLY A 25 11.65 24.26 83.79
CA GLY A 25 11.21 22.88 83.57
C GLY A 25 10.26 22.65 82.40
N GLU A 26 9.35 23.59 82.11
CA GLU A 26 8.15 23.24 81.31
C GLU A 26 8.09 23.88 79.90
N SER A 27 8.63 25.08 79.72
CA SER A 27 8.57 25.80 78.43
C SER A 27 9.48 25.21 77.35
N GLY A 28 10.68 24.72 77.71
CA GLY A 28 11.60 24.08 76.76
C GLY A 28 11.16 22.69 76.29
N MET A 29 10.33 21.97 77.07
CA MET A 29 9.85 20.64 76.71
C MET A 29 8.71 20.70 75.67
N PHE A 30 7.89 21.76 75.69
CA PHE A 30 6.85 22.00 74.69
C PHE A 30 7.41 22.41 73.32
N GLU A 31 8.46 23.24 73.27
CA GLU A 31 9.13 23.57 72.00
C GLU A 31 9.83 22.34 71.41
N ALA A 32 10.55 21.57 72.22
CA ALA A 32 11.26 20.37 71.76
C ALA A 32 10.32 19.29 71.21
N THR A 33 9.15 19.08 71.84
CA THR A 33 8.15 18.12 71.35
C THR A 33 7.54 18.54 70.02
N SER A 34 7.28 19.84 69.82
CA SER A 34 6.77 20.36 68.54
C SER A 34 7.77 20.20 67.39
N VAL A 35 9.08 20.40 67.64
CA VAL A 35 10.14 20.24 66.65
C VAL A 35 10.30 18.77 66.23
N VAL A 36 10.33 17.84 67.20
CA VAL A 36 10.43 16.40 66.91
C VAL A 36 9.20 15.89 66.15
N LEU A 37 8.01 16.39 66.49
CA LEU A 37 6.78 16.05 65.77
C LEU A 37 6.84 16.54 64.31
N ASN A 38 7.29 17.76 64.07
CA ASN A 38 7.44 18.31 62.71
C ASN A 38 8.46 17.51 61.87
N ILE A 39 9.59 17.09 62.46
CA ILE A 39 10.59 16.26 61.77
C ILE A 39 9.97 14.90 61.39
N ARG A 40 9.21 14.26 62.29
CA ARG A 40 8.54 12.98 62.01
C ARG A 40 7.48 13.12 60.92
N LEU A 41 6.67 14.18 60.95
CA LEU A 41 5.67 14.46 59.92
C LEU A 41 6.32 14.74 58.56
N PHE A 42 7.42 15.49 58.53
CA PHE A 42 8.17 15.75 57.31
C PHE A 42 8.80 14.48 56.72
N ALA A 43 9.38 13.62 57.57
CA ALA A 43 9.92 12.32 57.15
C ALA A 43 8.81 11.39 56.60
N ALA A 44 7.65 11.35 57.26
CA ALA A 44 6.50 10.58 56.79
C ALA A 44 5.97 11.10 55.44
N TYR A 45 5.94 12.43 55.26
CA TYR A 45 5.54 13.06 54.00
C TYR A 45 6.50 12.73 52.86
N ILE A 46 7.82 12.79 53.09
CA ILE A 46 8.83 12.39 52.11
C ILE A 46 8.67 10.91 51.73
N GLY A 47 8.47 10.04 52.73
CA GLY A 47 8.26 8.61 52.51
C GLY A 47 7.00 8.30 51.70
N MET A 48 5.90 9.03 51.95
CA MET A 48 4.68 8.92 51.15
C MET A 48 4.91 9.42 49.72
N PHE A 49 5.60 10.55 49.56
CA PHE A 49 5.87 11.13 48.24
C PHE A 49 6.73 10.20 47.37
N THR A 50 7.75 9.54 47.92
CA THR A 50 8.57 8.58 47.17
C THR A 50 7.81 7.31 46.81
N LEU A 51 6.95 6.81 47.70
CA LEU A 51 6.13 5.61 47.48
C LEU A 51 5.15 5.80 46.31
N PHE A 52 4.61 7.01 46.10
CA PHE A 52 3.64 7.28 45.05
C PHE A 52 4.24 7.90 43.78
N LEU A 53 5.20 8.82 43.89
CA LEU A 53 5.74 9.56 42.74
C LEU A 53 6.57 8.66 41.81
N ILE A 54 7.42 7.80 42.38
CA ILE A 54 8.34 6.96 41.60
C ILE A 54 7.56 5.95 40.73
N PRO A 55 6.54 5.24 41.23
CA PRO A 55 5.70 4.39 40.40
C PRO A 55 4.92 5.14 39.33
N ILE A 56 4.41 6.34 39.62
CA ILE A 56 3.68 7.16 38.64
C ILE A 56 4.59 7.60 37.49
N LEU A 57 5.81 8.06 37.80
CA LEU A 57 6.81 8.43 36.81
C LEU A 57 7.28 7.21 36.01
N GLY A 58 7.49 6.07 36.68
CA GLY A 58 7.81 4.79 36.04
C GLY A 58 6.70 4.32 35.10
N TRP A 59 5.43 4.44 35.51
CA TRP A 59 4.26 4.10 34.69
C TRP A 59 4.13 5.03 33.48
N ARG A 60 4.32 6.34 33.66
CA ARG A 60 4.34 7.33 32.56
C ARG A 60 5.47 7.04 31.56
N ALA A 61 6.67 6.75 32.04
CA ALA A 61 7.80 6.40 31.19
C ALA A 61 7.58 5.07 30.46
N PHE A 62 7.04 4.06 31.15
CA PHE A 62 6.68 2.77 30.57
C PHE A 62 5.60 2.92 29.49
N GLN A 63 4.60 3.78 29.70
CA GLN A 63 3.58 4.10 28.71
C GLN A 63 4.17 4.74 27.44
N LEU A 64 5.04 5.75 27.62
CA LEU A 64 5.71 6.42 26.50
C LEU A 64 6.66 5.47 25.76
N TRP A 65 7.37 4.62 26.50
CA TRP A 65 8.22 3.57 25.95
C TRP A 65 7.40 2.56 25.14
N ASN A 66 6.23 2.14 25.65
CA ASN A 66 5.32 1.27 24.94
C ASN A 66 4.77 1.94 23.66
N GLN A 67 4.42 3.22 23.70
CA GLN A 67 3.97 3.96 22.52
C GLN A 67 5.06 4.05 21.45
N LYS A 68 6.31 4.31 21.85
CA LYS A 68 7.44 4.37 20.92
C LYS A 68 7.68 3.01 20.25
N ARG A 69 7.60 1.94 21.04
CA ARG A 69 7.76 0.56 20.56
C ARG A 69 6.64 0.11 19.62
N GLN A 70 5.42 0.63 19.80
CA GLN A 70 4.32 0.42 18.86
C GLN A 70 4.56 1.16 17.54
N ARG A 71 4.99 2.44 17.58
CA ARG A 71 5.29 3.22 16.37
C ARG A 71 6.37 2.58 15.49
N GLU A 72 7.41 2.03 16.11
CA GLU A 72 8.48 1.31 15.39
C GLU A 72 7.95 0.06 14.67
N ARG A 73 6.97 -0.66 15.23
CA ARG A 73 6.34 -1.81 14.57
C ARG A 73 5.45 -1.42 13.38
N PHE A 74 4.76 -0.28 13.45
CA PHE A 74 3.91 0.20 12.34
C PHE A 74 4.70 0.74 11.14
N LEU A 75 5.95 1.18 11.34
CA LEU A 75 6.80 1.72 10.27
C LEU A 75 7.47 0.64 9.39
N HIS A 76 7.67 -0.58 9.90
CA HIS A 76 8.38 -1.64 9.17
C HIS A 76 7.48 -2.64 8.42
N VAL A 77 6.18 -2.64 8.70
CA VAL A 77 5.19 -3.52 8.03
C VAL A 77 4.72 -3.01 6.64
N PRO A 78 4.60 -1.70 6.34
CA PRO A 78 4.06 -1.24 5.05
C PRO A 78 4.98 -1.51 3.86
N LEU A 79 6.30 -1.38 4.03
CA LEU A 79 7.27 -1.48 2.94
C LEU A 79 7.60 -2.93 2.59
N ALA A 80 7.60 -3.85 3.56
CA ALA A 80 7.88 -5.26 3.33
C ALA A 80 6.72 -5.97 2.60
N GLN A 81 5.46 -5.58 2.86
CA GLN A 81 4.30 -6.10 2.14
C GLN A 81 4.20 -5.52 0.72
N ALA A 82 4.48 -4.22 0.54
CA ALA A 82 4.53 -3.58 -0.77
C ALA A 82 5.68 -4.12 -1.64
N SER A 83 6.86 -4.36 -1.06
CA SER A 83 8.00 -4.91 -1.80
C SER A 83 7.77 -6.37 -2.18
N ALA A 84 7.26 -7.21 -1.27
CA ALA A 84 6.95 -8.61 -1.56
C ALA A 84 5.88 -8.77 -2.66
N LEU A 85 4.84 -7.93 -2.66
CA LEU A 85 3.84 -7.91 -3.74
C LEU A 85 4.43 -7.39 -5.07
N SER A 86 5.33 -6.40 -5.04
CA SER A 86 6.01 -5.93 -6.25
C SER A 86 6.99 -6.97 -6.81
N SER A 87 7.73 -7.67 -5.95
CA SER A 87 8.70 -8.69 -6.34
C SER A 87 8.01 -9.93 -6.90
N ALA A 88 6.87 -10.33 -6.34
CA ALA A 88 6.04 -11.39 -6.91
C ALA A 88 5.51 -10.99 -8.30
N ARG A 89 5.02 -9.76 -8.47
CA ARG A 89 4.58 -9.24 -9.78
C ARG A 89 5.71 -9.17 -10.81
N ASP A 90 6.89 -8.73 -10.42
CA ASP A 90 8.04 -8.63 -11.33
C ASP A 90 8.58 -10.02 -11.72
N GLU A 91 8.59 -10.97 -10.79
CA GLU A 91 9.00 -12.35 -11.07
C GLU A 91 7.99 -13.03 -12.00
N GLU A 92 6.69 -12.81 -11.79
CA GLU A 92 5.63 -13.29 -12.67
C GLU A 92 5.74 -12.64 -14.05
N ARG A 93 5.95 -11.33 -14.14
CA ARG A 93 6.18 -10.64 -15.42
C ARG A 93 7.40 -11.16 -16.17
N LYS A 94 8.50 -11.47 -15.47
CA LYS A 94 9.69 -12.09 -16.07
C LYS A 94 9.46 -13.53 -16.50
N ARG A 95 8.70 -14.31 -15.72
CA ARG A 95 8.29 -15.67 -16.10
C ARG A 95 7.45 -15.64 -17.37
N LEU A 96 6.52 -14.69 -17.46
CA LEU A 96 5.66 -14.49 -18.62
C LEU A 96 6.40 -14.05 -19.86
N SER A 97 7.36 -13.14 -19.72
CA SER A 97 8.20 -12.75 -20.84
C SER A 97 9.00 -13.94 -21.38
N ARG A 98 9.47 -14.84 -20.50
CA ARG A 98 10.17 -16.07 -20.89
C ARG A 98 9.22 -17.05 -21.58
N GLU A 99 8.07 -17.32 -20.99
CA GLU A 99 7.06 -18.23 -21.54
C GLU A 99 6.52 -17.74 -22.90
N LEU A 100 6.28 -16.43 -23.06
CA LEU A 100 5.97 -15.82 -24.35
C LEU A 100 7.11 -16.00 -25.36
N HIS A 101 8.37 -15.74 -24.97
CA HIS A 101 9.49 -15.86 -25.88
C HIS A 101 9.69 -17.32 -26.34
N ASP A 102 9.62 -18.26 -25.42
CA ASP A 102 9.84 -19.69 -25.67
C ASP A 102 8.71 -20.30 -26.51
N THR A 103 7.48 -19.79 -26.36
CA THR A 103 6.31 -20.32 -27.08
C THR A 103 6.01 -19.59 -28.40
N VAL A 104 6.11 -18.26 -28.43
CA VAL A 104 5.73 -17.42 -29.59
C VAL A 104 6.93 -17.10 -30.49
N GLY A 105 8.14 -17.01 -29.93
CA GLY A 105 9.37 -16.67 -30.65
C GLY A 105 9.69 -17.62 -31.81
N PRO A 106 9.61 -18.95 -31.63
CA PRO A 106 9.82 -19.91 -32.72
C PRO A 106 8.84 -19.74 -33.87
N ILE A 107 7.56 -19.47 -33.57
CA ILE A 107 6.50 -19.34 -34.58
C ILE A 107 6.71 -18.06 -35.40
N LEU A 108 7.01 -16.93 -34.75
CA LEU A 108 7.32 -15.68 -35.46
C LEU A 108 8.60 -15.78 -36.29
N THR A 109 9.58 -16.57 -35.83
CA THR A 109 10.79 -16.88 -36.61
C THR A 109 10.43 -17.67 -37.87
N ALA A 110 9.53 -18.64 -37.77
CA ALA A 110 9.04 -19.40 -38.91
C ALA A 110 8.28 -18.52 -39.92
N VAL A 111 7.42 -17.61 -39.46
CA VAL A 111 6.76 -16.59 -40.30
C VAL A 111 7.80 -15.76 -41.05
N GLY A 112 8.80 -15.22 -40.33
CA GLY A 112 9.88 -14.43 -40.93
C GLY A 112 10.68 -15.20 -41.98
N LEU A 113 10.90 -16.49 -41.78
CA LEU A 113 11.57 -17.37 -42.74
C LEU A 113 10.73 -17.59 -44.00
N GLN A 114 9.42 -17.78 -43.88
CA GLN A 114 8.51 -17.89 -45.03
C GLN A 114 8.54 -16.61 -45.87
N LEU A 115 8.45 -15.44 -45.22
CA LEU A 115 8.49 -14.13 -45.90
C LEU A 115 9.85 -13.87 -46.56
N ARG A 116 10.97 -14.23 -45.93
CA ARG A 116 12.31 -14.16 -46.57
C ARG A 116 12.42 -15.09 -47.77
N ALA A 117 11.89 -16.30 -47.68
CA ALA A 117 11.91 -17.25 -48.79
C ALA A 117 11.12 -16.72 -49.99
N ILE A 118 10.00 -16.04 -49.75
CA ILE A 118 9.23 -15.33 -50.78
C ILE A 118 10.07 -14.21 -51.42
N ARG A 119 10.79 -13.42 -50.62
CA ARG A 119 11.58 -12.28 -51.12
C ARG A 119 12.83 -12.69 -51.91
N LEU A 120 13.45 -13.82 -51.57
CA LEU A 120 14.75 -14.22 -52.10
C LEU A 120 14.69 -15.23 -53.25
N LYS A 121 13.53 -15.86 -53.50
CA LYS A 121 13.39 -16.89 -54.53
C LYS A 121 12.42 -16.43 -55.62
N SER A 122 12.74 -16.73 -56.88
CA SER A 122 11.72 -16.77 -57.93
C SER A 122 10.86 -18.01 -57.70
N LEU A 123 9.71 -17.80 -57.09
CA LEU A 123 8.69 -18.82 -56.85
C LEU A 123 7.67 -18.80 -57.99
N SER A 124 7.10 -19.96 -58.33
CA SER A 124 5.87 -19.97 -59.12
C SER A 124 4.72 -19.33 -58.33
N THR A 125 3.67 -18.88 -59.02
CA THR A 125 2.48 -18.29 -58.39
C THR A 125 1.85 -19.22 -57.34
N GLU A 126 1.80 -20.53 -57.60
CA GLU A 126 1.31 -21.52 -56.63
C GLU A 126 2.21 -21.65 -55.40
N GLN A 127 3.53 -21.66 -55.58
CA GLN A 127 4.48 -21.73 -54.47
C GLN A 127 4.46 -20.45 -53.62
N LEU A 128 4.20 -19.30 -54.24
CA LEU A 128 4.02 -18.03 -53.56
C LEU A 128 2.77 -18.06 -52.67
N HIS A 129 1.62 -18.44 -53.22
CA HIS A 129 0.36 -18.54 -52.47
C HIS A 129 0.49 -19.54 -51.31
N ALA A 130 1.02 -20.73 -51.55
CA ALA A 130 1.20 -21.74 -50.50
C ALA A 130 2.07 -21.24 -49.33
N ARG A 131 3.11 -20.45 -49.61
CA ARG A 131 3.95 -19.87 -48.55
C ARG A 131 3.29 -18.69 -47.83
N LEU A 132 2.49 -17.89 -48.52
CA LEU A 132 1.69 -16.84 -47.90
C LEU A 132 0.63 -17.44 -46.96
N ASP A 133 -0.07 -18.48 -47.41
CA ASP A 133 -1.08 -19.17 -46.61
C ASP A 133 -0.46 -19.77 -45.35
N GLU A 134 0.71 -20.39 -45.46
CA GLU A 134 1.44 -20.93 -44.31
C GLU A 134 1.93 -19.84 -43.36
N ALA A 135 2.41 -18.70 -43.87
CA ALA A 135 2.77 -17.55 -43.04
C ALA A 135 1.57 -16.97 -42.29
N CYS A 136 0.41 -16.86 -42.96
CA CYS A 136 -0.85 -16.44 -42.35
C CYS A 136 -1.33 -17.41 -41.27
N ARG A 137 -1.23 -18.72 -41.53
CA ARG A 137 -1.58 -19.78 -40.57
C ARG A 137 -0.72 -19.69 -39.31
N LEU A 138 0.61 -19.64 -39.46
CA LEU A 138 1.56 -19.53 -38.34
C LEU A 138 1.36 -18.22 -37.55
N ASN A 139 1.10 -17.11 -38.23
CA ASN A 139 0.79 -15.84 -37.57
C ASN A 139 -0.52 -15.92 -36.76
N GLY A 140 -1.54 -16.60 -37.29
CA GLY A 140 -2.79 -16.88 -36.58
C GLY A 140 -2.58 -17.72 -35.32
N GLU A 141 -1.72 -18.74 -35.40
CA GLU A 141 -1.34 -19.62 -34.29
C GLU A 141 -0.60 -18.85 -33.18
N ALA A 142 0.40 -18.04 -33.54
CA ALA A 142 1.10 -17.16 -32.60
C ALA A 142 0.14 -16.19 -31.88
N LEU A 143 -0.77 -15.56 -32.63
CA LEU A 143 -1.78 -14.66 -32.07
C LEU A 143 -2.75 -15.35 -31.11
N GLN A 144 -3.06 -16.62 -31.34
CA GLN A 144 -3.92 -17.40 -30.46
C GLN A 144 -3.17 -17.75 -29.17
N LEU A 145 -1.91 -18.21 -29.25
CA LEU A 145 -1.08 -18.51 -28.08
C LEU A 145 -0.86 -17.28 -27.18
N VAL A 146 -0.59 -16.12 -27.78
CA VAL A 146 -0.51 -14.86 -27.03
C VAL A 146 -1.82 -14.54 -26.32
N ARG A 147 -2.97 -14.77 -26.99
CA ARG A 147 -4.29 -14.58 -26.37
C ARG A 147 -4.54 -15.54 -25.22
N ASP A 148 -4.14 -16.79 -25.37
CA ASP A 148 -4.35 -17.84 -24.37
C ASP A 148 -3.51 -17.56 -23.13
N LEU A 149 -2.25 -17.17 -23.31
CA LEU A 149 -1.38 -16.68 -22.24
C LEU A 149 -1.94 -15.41 -21.59
N ALA A 150 -2.39 -14.44 -22.39
CA ALA A 150 -2.98 -13.20 -21.87
C ALA A 150 -4.31 -13.42 -21.13
N ARG A 151 -5.11 -14.44 -21.49
CA ARG A 151 -6.34 -14.81 -20.77
C ARG A 151 -6.05 -15.32 -19.37
N GLY A 152 -4.92 -15.99 -19.14
CA GLY A 152 -4.47 -16.42 -17.82
C GLY A 152 -3.94 -15.29 -16.92
N LEU A 153 -3.79 -14.07 -17.46
CA LEU A 153 -2.99 -13.00 -16.84
C LEU A 153 -3.73 -11.70 -16.61
N ARG A 154 -5.04 -11.69 -16.87
CA ARG A 154 -5.84 -10.48 -17.00
C ARG A 154 -5.64 -9.54 -15.80
N PRO A 155 -4.87 -8.45 -15.97
CA PRO A 155 -4.85 -7.39 -15.00
C PRO A 155 -6.21 -6.68 -15.06
N GLY A 156 -6.73 -6.30 -13.91
CA GLY A 156 -7.98 -5.58 -13.78
C GLY A 156 -8.03 -4.30 -14.61
N LEU A 157 -9.25 -3.89 -14.98
CA LEU A 157 -9.51 -2.59 -15.58
C LEU A 157 -8.97 -1.51 -14.62
N SER A 158 -8.09 -0.63 -15.12
CA SER A 158 -7.47 0.42 -14.32
C SER A 158 -8.54 1.26 -13.59
N GLU A 159 -8.36 1.49 -12.28
CA GLU A 159 -9.34 2.15 -11.39
C GLU A 159 -9.86 3.52 -11.88
N HIS A 160 -9.18 4.15 -12.85
CA HIS A 160 -9.48 5.49 -13.33
C HIS A 160 -10.09 5.56 -14.74
N LEU A 161 -10.33 4.42 -15.40
CA LEU A 161 -10.90 4.38 -16.76
C LEU A 161 -12.28 3.72 -16.72
N SER A 162 -13.31 4.42 -17.20
CA SER A 162 -14.65 3.82 -17.35
C SER A 162 -14.63 2.68 -18.37
N LEU A 163 -15.52 1.71 -18.20
CA LEU A 163 -15.63 0.58 -19.14
C LEU A 163 -15.93 1.07 -20.56
N ALA A 164 -16.77 2.11 -20.67
CA ALA A 164 -17.11 2.75 -21.93
C ALA A 164 -15.87 3.28 -22.65
N ALA A 165 -15.04 4.05 -21.94
CA ALA A 165 -13.82 4.64 -22.51
C ALA A 165 -12.80 3.56 -22.93
N ALA A 166 -12.66 2.51 -22.14
CA ALA A 166 -11.77 1.39 -22.45
C ALA A 166 -12.20 0.65 -23.72
N LEU A 167 -13.51 0.37 -23.86
CA LEU A 167 -14.06 -0.31 -25.04
C LEU A 167 -14.02 0.58 -26.29
N GLU A 168 -14.28 1.88 -26.16
CA GLU A 168 -14.16 2.84 -27.25
C GLU A 168 -12.74 2.91 -27.81
N LEU A 169 -11.75 3.04 -26.93
CA LEU A 169 -10.35 3.09 -27.33
C LEU A 169 -9.95 1.81 -28.07
N ARG A 170 -10.40 0.65 -27.57
CA ARG A 170 -10.10 -0.65 -28.19
C ARG A 170 -10.79 -0.85 -29.51
N ALA A 171 -12.07 -0.48 -29.62
CA ALA A 171 -12.79 -0.54 -30.87
C ALA A 171 -12.13 0.35 -31.92
N ARG A 172 -11.72 1.57 -31.55
CA ARG A 172 -10.94 2.45 -32.44
C ARG A 172 -9.66 1.77 -32.89
N GLN A 173 -8.85 1.24 -31.99
CA GLN A 173 -7.59 0.56 -32.34
C GLN A 173 -7.78 -0.65 -33.27
N LEU A 174 -8.84 -1.44 -33.06
CA LEU A 174 -9.12 -2.63 -33.88
C LEU A 174 -9.60 -2.27 -35.29
N PHE A 175 -10.33 -1.17 -35.43
CA PHE A 175 -11.04 -0.83 -36.65
C PHE A 175 -10.58 0.48 -37.31
N ASP A 176 -9.52 1.12 -36.80
CA ASP A 176 -9.02 2.43 -37.25
C ASP A 176 -8.74 2.49 -38.75
N GLN A 177 -8.29 1.36 -39.32
CA GLN A 177 -7.92 1.23 -40.73
C GLN A 177 -9.00 0.55 -41.57
N SER A 178 -10.19 0.30 -41.01
CA SER A 178 -11.27 -0.44 -41.65
C SER A 178 -12.51 0.46 -41.85
N GLU A 179 -13.26 0.25 -42.93
CA GLU A 179 -14.52 0.99 -43.21
C GLU A 179 -15.69 0.58 -42.29
N ILE A 180 -15.40 -0.07 -41.16
CA ILE A 180 -16.39 -0.71 -40.30
C ILE A 180 -16.99 0.31 -39.34
N ARG A 181 -18.30 0.55 -39.46
CA ARG A 181 -19.02 1.47 -38.57
C ARG A 181 -19.23 0.84 -37.21
N THR A 182 -18.64 1.42 -36.17
CA THR A 182 -18.76 0.91 -34.79
C THR A 182 -19.62 1.84 -33.93
N SER A 183 -20.55 1.27 -33.16
CA SER A 183 -21.36 2.00 -32.17
C SER A 183 -21.27 1.32 -30.81
N LEU A 184 -21.01 2.10 -29.76
CA LEU A 184 -20.92 1.63 -28.38
C LEU A 184 -21.96 2.34 -27.51
N GLN A 185 -22.69 1.56 -26.70
CA GLN A 185 -23.52 2.07 -25.63
C GLN A 185 -23.26 1.24 -24.38
N VAL A 186 -22.78 1.88 -23.33
CA VAL A 186 -22.57 1.27 -22.00
C VAL A 186 -23.44 2.03 -21.01
N SER A 187 -24.19 1.29 -20.22
CA SER A 187 -25.06 1.86 -19.19
C SER A 187 -24.22 2.30 -17.99
N ARG A 188 -24.59 3.42 -17.34
CA ARG A 188 -23.77 4.05 -16.28
C ARG A 188 -23.62 3.20 -15.03
N ASP A 189 -24.66 2.44 -14.71
CA ASP A 189 -24.71 1.43 -13.67
C ASP A 189 -23.63 0.34 -13.80
N VAL A 190 -23.11 0.09 -15.02
CA VAL A 190 -22.03 -0.87 -15.24
C VAL A 190 -20.70 -0.40 -14.64
N ASP A 191 -20.47 0.93 -14.55
CA ASP A 191 -19.27 1.46 -13.92
C ASP A 191 -19.32 1.32 -12.38
N GLU A 192 -20.49 1.11 -11.79
CA GLU A 192 -20.67 0.86 -10.35
C GLU A 192 -20.39 -0.59 -9.94
N LEU A 193 -20.25 -1.51 -10.90
CA LEU A 193 -19.93 -2.91 -10.63
C LEU A 193 -18.52 -3.07 -10.02
N PRO A 194 -18.30 -4.14 -9.23
CA PRO A 194 -16.97 -4.53 -8.78
C PRO A 194 -15.96 -4.62 -9.94
N GLU A 195 -14.71 -4.21 -9.69
CA GLU A 195 -13.66 -4.17 -10.72
C GLU A 195 -13.50 -5.50 -11.45
N GLU A 196 -13.58 -6.61 -10.73
CA GLU A 196 -13.50 -7.96 -11.29
C GLU A 196 -14.60 -8.23 -12.32
N GLN A 197 -15.83 -7.79 -12.05
CA GLN A 197 -16.95 -7.92 -12.98
C GLN A 197 -16.79 -7.01 -14.18
N ARG A 198 -16.39 -5.74 -14.00
CA ARG A 198 -16.10 -4.82 -15.11
C ARG A 198 -14.99 -5.35 -16.01
N THR A 199 -13.95 -5.91 -15.40
CA THR A 199 -12.82 -6.54 -16.10
C THR A 199 -13.29 -7.74 -16.91
N CYS A 200 -14.11 -8.61 -16.32
CA CYS A 200 -14.71 -9.75 -17.01
C CYS A 200 -15.53 -9.30 -18.24
N ILE A 201 -16.42 -8.32 -18.06
CA ILE A 201 -17.26 -7.77 -19.14
C ILE A 201 -16.41 -7.17 -20.26
N TYR A 202 -15.46 -6.29 -19.92
CA TYR A 202 -14.52 -5.67 -20.88
C TYR A 202 -13.92 -6.72 -21.79
N HIS A 203 -13.45 -7.79 -21.18
CA HIS A 203 -12.77 -8.84 -21.88
C HIS A 203 -13.69 -9.77 -22.69
N CYS A 204 -14.90 -10.05 -22.23
CA CYS A 204 -15.90 -10.79 -23.01
C CYS A 204 -16.22 -10.04 -24.31
N VAL A 205 -16.39 -8.71 -24.22
CA VAL A 205 -16.61 -7.86 -25.39
C VAL A 205 -15.40 -7.87 -26.32
N LEU A 206 -14.17 -7.79 -25.80
CA LEU A 206 -12.97 -7.86 -26.63
C LEU A 206 -12.85 -9.15 -27.45
N GLU A 207 -13.15 -10.30 -26.83
CA GLU A 207 -13.10 -11.58 -27.53
C GLU A 207 -14.18 -11.64 -28.61
N ALA A 208 -15.39 -11.16 -28.31
CA ALA A 208 -16.46 -11.05 -29.29
C ALA A 208 -16.07 -10.15 -30.49
N LEU A 209 -15.45 -8.99 -30.24
CA LEU A 209 -14.97 -8.10 -31.30
C LEU A 209 -13.89 -8.74 -32.15
N THR A 210 -12.95 -9.45 -31.52
CA THR A 210 -11.89 -10.17 -32.23
C THR A 210 -12.47 -11.26 -33.11
N ASN A 211 -13.47 -12.00 -32.62
CA ASN A 211 -14.15 -13.03 -33.38
C ASN A 211 -14.94 -12.46 -34.56
N CYS A 212 -15.66 -11.34 -34.37
CA CYS A 212 -16.32 -10.64 -35.47
C CYS A 212 -15.31 -10.19 -36.53
N ALA A 213 -14.20 -9.57 -36.14
CA ALA A 213 -13.17 -9.11 -37.07
C ALA A 213 -12.55 -10.26 -37.87
N LYS A 214 -12.30 -11.41 -37.23
CA LYS A 214 -11.70 -12.58 -37.87
C LYS A 214 -12.63 -13.37 -38.78
N HIS A 215 -13.89 -13.50 -38.38
CA HIS A 215 -14.77 -14.53 -38.95
C HIS A 215 -16.00 -13.96 -39.67
N ALA A 216 -16.39 -12.72 -39.41
CA ALA A 216 -17.65 -12.17 -39.91
C ALA A 216 -17.50 -11.09 -41.01
N ASN A 217 -16.30 -10.54 -41.21
CA ASN A 217 -16.03 -9.42 -42.13
C ASN A 217 -17.14 -8.33 -42.13
N PRO A 218 -17.50 -7.79 -40.95
CA PRO A 218 -18.74 -7.02 -40.79
C PRO A 218 -18.62 -5.62 -41.40
N SER A 219 -19.71 -5.11 -41.98
CA SER A 219 -19.81 -3.70 -42.41
C SER A 219 -20.18 -2.75 -41.26
N SER A 220 -20.72 -3.28 -40.16
CA SER A 220 -21.00 -2.51 -38.94
C SER A 220 -21.04 -3.40 -37.69
N ILE A 221 -20.69 -2.81 -36.54
CA ILE A 221 -20.66 -3.47 -35.24
C ILE A 221 -21.39 -2.58 -34.22
N ARG A 222 -22.32 -3.18 -33.47
CA ARG A 222 -23.03 -2.52 -32.36
C ARG A 222 -22.76 -3.26 -31.06
N ILE A 223 -22.24 -2.53 -30.09
CA ILE A 223 -21.94 -3.05 -28.75
C ILE A 223 -22.89 -2.37 -27.77
N GLN A 224 -23.67 -3.16 -27.04
CA GLN A 224 -24.53 -2.68 -25.97
C GLN A 224 -24.23 -3.45 -24.69
N VAL A 225 -23.87 -2.72 -23.63
CA VAL A 225 -23.69 -3.27 -22.29
C VAL A 225 -24.71 -2.59 -21.38
N ARG A 226 -25.59 -3.40 -20.80
CA ARG A 226 -26.66 -2.95 -19.92
C ARG A 226 -26.60 -3.78 -18.65
N SER A 227 -26.75 -3.13 -17.49
CA SER A 227 -27.16 -3.87 -16.31
C SER A 227 -28.62 -4.24 -16.52
N HIS A 228 -28.95 -5.52 -16.44
CA HIS A 228 -30.33 -5.96 -16.28
C HIS A 228 -30.51 -6.19 -14.79
N GLY A 229 -31.04 -5.18 -14.11
CA GLY A 229 -31.46 -5.37 -12.74
C GLY A 229 -32.65 -6.31 -12.76
N ASP A 230 -32.47 -7.52 -12.24
CA ASP A 230 -33.56 -8.34 -11.71
C ASP A 230 -33.03 -9.26 -10.60
N LEU A 231 -33.64 -9.09 -9.41
CA LEU A 231 -33.53 -9.79 -8.12
C LEU A 231 -32.51 -9.27 -7.09
#